data_AF-A0A363T9L2-F1
#
_entry.id   AF-A0A363T9L2-F1
#
_cell.length_a   1.000
_cell.length_b   1.000
_cell.length_c   1.000
_cell.angle_alpha   90.00
_cell.angle_beta   90.00
_cell.angle_gamma   90.00
#
_symmetry.space_group_name_H-M   'P 1'
#
loop_
_entity.id
_entity.type
_entity.pdbx_description
1 polymer ?
#
loop_
_entity_poly.entity_id
_entity_poly.type
_entity_poly.pdbx_seq_one_letter_code
_entity_poly.pdbx_strand_id
1 'polypeptide(L)'
;MPAVRLGVSFIFIGKCGEDLFGYFLLQEMHKNGVGASPVIVPPGDATGLSVILTRGIHRGILTYPGLIPALKAGEIPDELLSQATHLYIASHTL
;
A
#
# COMPACT_ATOMS: atom_id res chain seq x y z
N MET A 1 -8.54 -6.95 3.01
CA MET A 1 -7.62 -7.65 3.93
C MET A 1 -8.43 -8.25 5.07
N PRO A 2 -8.25 -9.53 5.44
CA PRO A 2 -9.11 -10.20 6.44
C PRO A 2 -8.97 -9.66 7.87
N ALA A 3 -7.84 -9.03 8.23
CA ALA A 3 -7.51 -8.69 9.62
C ALA A 3 -8.34 -7.53 10.23
N VAL A 4 -8.76 -6.54 9.44
CA VAL A 4 -9.56 -5.42 9.98
C VAL A 4 -10.94 -5.89 10.46
N ARG A 5 -11.46 -6.98 9.89
CA ARG A 5 -12.74 -7.59 10.32
C ARG A 5 -12.66 -8.33 11.66
N LEU A 6 -11.47 -8.50 12.23
CA LEU A 6 -11.25 -9.19 13.51
C LEU A 6 -11.06 -8.22 14.69
N GLY A 7 -11.33 -6.90 14.50
CA GLY A 7 -11.20 -5.89 15.54
C GLY A 7 -9.76 -5.45 15.84
N VAL A 8 -8.82 -5.80 14.95
CA VAL A 8 -7.40 -5.42 15.08
C VAL A 8 -7.17 -4.10 14.35
N SER A 9 -6.53 -3.15 15.03
CA SER A 9 -6.09 -1.89 14.42
C SER A 9 -4.97 -2.16 13.42
N PHE A 10 -5.07 -1.58 12.22
CA PHE A 10 -4.08 -1.75 11.16
C PHE A 10 -3.61 -0.39 10.67
N ILE A 11 -2.29 -0.22 10.58
CA ILE A 11 -1.67 0.95 9.98
C ILE A 11 -0.89 0.50 8.75
N PHE A 12 -1.11 1.19 7.63
CA PHE A 12 -0.39 1.00 6.38
C PHE A 12 0.57 2.18 6.15
N ILE A 13 1.83 1.87 5.86
CA ILE A 13 2.82 2.83 5.38
C ILE A 13 3.28 2.44 3.98
N GLY A 14 3.41 3.44 3.11
CA GLY A 14 3.71 3.25 1.69
C GLY A 14 3.85 4.58 0.97
N LYS A 15 4.01 4.51 -0.35
CA LYS A 15 4.00 5.67 -1.24
C LYS A 15 2.96 5.52 -2.33
N CYS A 16 2.26 6.61 -2.64
CA CYS A 16 1.40 6.72 -3.82
C CYS A 16 1.55 8.11 -4.44
N GLY A 17 1.17 8.25 -5.71
CA GLY A 17 1.22 9.53 -6.41
C GLY A 17 0.05 10.43 -6.03
N GLU A 18 0.19 11.72 -6.35
CA GLU A 18 -0.92 12.69 -6.31
C GLU A 18 -1.81 12.54 -7.56
N ASP A 19 -2.33 11.33 -7.76
CA ASP A 19 -3.11 10.94 -8.94
C ASP A 19 -4.39 10.20 -8.54
N LEU A 20 -5.26 9.98 -9.54
CA LEU A 20 -6.56 9.33 -9.33
C LEU A 20 -6.44 7.98 -8.61
N PHE A 21 -5.38 7.22 -8.87
CA PHE A 21 -5.16 5.92 -8.24
C PHE A 21 -4.73 6.07 -6.78
N GLY A 22 -3.86 7.04 -6.47
CA GLY A 22 -3.46 7.35 -5.10
C GLY A 22 -4.66 7.80 -4.25
N TYR A 23 -5.47 8.73 -4.78
CA TYR A 23 -6.71 9.15 -4.14
C TYR A 23 -7.67 7.98 -3.90
N PHE A 24 -7.87 7.13 -4.91
CA PHE A 24 -8.72 5.95 -4.80
C PHE A 24 -8.21 4.98 -3.72
N LEU A 25 -6.91 4.68 -3.70
CA LEU A 25 -6.31 3.75 -2.72
C LEU A 25 -6.50 4.25 -1.29
N LEU A 26 -6.20 5.53 -1.03
CA LEU A 26 -6.37 6.13 0.30
C LEU A 26 -7.84 6.13 0.75
N GLN A 27 -8.75 6.43 -0.16
CA GLN A 27 -10.18 6.40 0.12
C GLN A 27 -10.67 4.99 0.45
N GLU A 28 -10.24 3.99 -0.31
CA GLU A 28 -10.60 2.58 -0.04
C GLU A 28 -9.98 2.07 1.26
N MET A 29 -8.74 2.45 1.58
CA MET A 29 -8.14 2.13 2.88
C MET A 29 -8.98 2.70 4.03
N HIS A 30 -9.34 3.99 3.95
CA HIS A 30 -10.18 4.64 4.96
C HIS A 30 -11.54 3.95 5.12
N LYS A 31 -12.24 3.67 4.02
CA LYS A 31 -13.54 2.95 4.03
C LYS A 31 -13.45 1.58 4.68
N ASN A 32 -12.29 0.92 4.56
CA ASN A 32 -12.05 -0.40 5.12
C ASN A 32 -11.41 -0.36 6.52
N GLY A 33 -11.33 0.80 7.18
CA GLY A 33 -10.79 0.94 8.54
C GLY A 33 -9.28 0.76 8.64
N VAL A 34 -8.55 0.93 7.53
CA VAL A 34 -7.08 0.88 7.47
C VAL A 34 -6.55 2.30 7.72
N GLY A 35 -5.75 2.48 8.77
CA GLY A 35 -5.06 3.74 9.04
C GLY A 35 -3.98 3.99 7.98
N ALA A 36 -4.17 5.00 7.13
CA ALA A 36 -3.26 5.35 6.04
C ALA A 36 -2.63 6.75 6.21
N SER A 37 -2.71 7.34 7.40
CA SER A 37 -2.10 8.65 7.67
C SER A 37 -0.57 8.73 7.44
N PRO A 38 0.23 7.65 7.57
CA PRO A 38 1.66 7.74 7.27
C PRO A 38 2.00 7.45 5.81
N VAL A 39 1.01 7.28 4.92
CA VAL A 39 1.29 7.15 3.48
C VAL A 39 1.85 8.47 2.95
N ILE A 40 2.97 8.38 2.25
CA ILE A 40 3.67 9.53 1.70
C ILE A 40 3.22 9.75 0.25
N VAL A 41 2.87 11.00 -0.07
CA VAL A 41 2.46 11.41 -1.41
C VAL A 41 3.48 12.40 -1.96
N PRO A 42 4.57 11.93 -2.62
CA PRO A 42 5.56 12.83 -3.20
C PRO A 42 5.02 13.50 -4.47
N PRO A 43 5.41 14.75 -4.76
CA PRO A 43 4.99 15.44 -5.97
C PRO A 43 5.64 14.84 -7.21
N GLY A 44 4.90 14.77 -8.32
CA GLY A 44 5.44 14.49 -9.66
C GLY A 44 5.67 13.01 -10.00
N ASP A 45 5.42 12.09 -9.07
CA ASP A 45 5.52 10.64 -9.30
C ASP A 45 4.14 9.96 -9.34
N ALA A 46 4.08 8.79 -9.98
CA ALA A 46 2.83 8.06 -10.22
C ALA A 46 2.63 6.89 -9.24
N THR A 47 1.36 6.64 -8.90
CA THR A 47 0.93 5.47 -8.14
C THR A 47 1.20 4.19 -8.93
N GLY A 48 1.75 3.17 -8.26
CA GLY A 48 1.91 1.85 -8.84
C GLY A 48 0.57 1.15 -9.07
N LEU A 49 0.46 0.37 -10.15
CA LEU A 49 -0.78 -0.29 -10.55
C LEU A 49 -0.47 -1.69 -11.06
N SER A 50 -1.32 -2.65 -10.70
CA SER A 50 -1.28 -3.99 -11.27
C SER A 50 -2.57 -4.29 -12.03
N VAL A 51 -2.45 -4.79 -13.25
CA VAL A 51 -3.55 -5.31 -14.05
C VAL A 51 -3.51 -6.84 -13.97
N ILE A 52 -4.59 -7.43 -13.46
CA ILE A 52 -4.74 -8.88 -13.35
C ILE A 52 -5.55 -9.37 -14.55
N LEU A 53 -4.90 -10.12 -15.44
CA LEU A 53 -5.50 -10.73 -16.62
C LEU A 53 -5.89 -12.17 -16.29
N THR A 54 -7.17 -12.51 -16.43
CA THR A 54 -7.68 -13.86 -16.13
C THR A 54 -8.19 -14.53 -17.40
N ARG A 55 -7.74 -15.77 -17.66
CA ARG A 55 -8.22 -16.62 -18.76
C ARG A 55 -8.42 -18.05 -18.26
N GLY A 56 -9.67 -18.43 -18.00
CA GLY A 56 -9.99 -19.72 -17.37
C GLY A 56 -9.32 -19.82 -16.00
N ILE A 57 -8.51 -20.86 -15.80
CA ILE A 57 -7.75 -21.05 -14.56
C ILE A 57 -6.44 -20.24 -14.49
N HIS A 58 -6.05 -19.60 -15.59
CA HIS A 58 -4.79 -18.87 -15.67
C HIS A 58 -4.97 -17.42 -15.25
N ARG A 59 -4.00 -16.90 -14.50
CA ARG A 59 -3.86 -15.47 -14.18
C ARG A 59 -2.48 -14.97 -14.57
N GLY A 60 -2.42 -13.85 -15.26
CA GLY A 60 -1.22 -13.05 -15.47
C GLY A 60 -1.36 -11.73 -14.70
N ILE A 61 -0.26 -11.21 -14.15
CA ILE A 61 -0.25 -9.94 -13.46
C ILE A 61 0.78 -9.06 -14.16
N LEU A 62 0.33 -7.91 -14.67
CA LEU A 62 1.20 -6.88 -15.22
C LEU A 62 1.26 -5.72 -14.23
N THR A 63 2.45 -5.43 -13.70
CA THR A 63 2.64 -4.36 -12.72
C THR A 63 3.41 -3.21 -13.34
N TYR A 64 2.81 -2.02 -13.32
CA TYR A 64 3.52 -0.76 -13.41
C TYR A 64 3.99 -0.39 -11.99
N PRO A 65 5.30 -0.38 -11.70
CA PRO A 65 5.79 -0.27 -10.33
C PRO A 65 5.48 1.09 -9.69
N GLY A 66 5.46 2.18 -10.48
CA GLY A 66 5.29 3.53 -9.95
C GLY A 66 6.17 3.77 -8.71
N LEU A 67 5.57 4.26 -7.64
CA LEU A 67 6.21 4.51 -6.34
C LEU A 67 6.40 3.28 -5.43
N ILE A 68 5.97 2.08 -5.82
CA ILE A 68 6.09 0.86 -4.97
C ILE A 68 7.53 0.65 -4.44
N PRO A 69 8.61 0.74 -5.25
CA PRO A 69 9.97 0.54 -4.76
C PRO A 69 10.58 1.79 -4.10
N ALA A 70 9.86 2.91 -4.03
CA ALA A 70 10.43 4.21 -3.66
C ALA A 70 10.42 4.50 -2.16
N LEU A 71 9.76 3.66 -1.34
CA LEU A 71 9.78 3.79 0.12
C LEU A 71 11.14 3.36 0.66
N LYS A 72 11.79 4.25 1.43
CA LYS A 72 13.09 4.02 2.06
C LYS A 72 12.92 3.80 3.55
N ALA A 73 13.84 3.04 4.14
CA ALA A 73 13.82 2.75 5.58
C ALA A 73 13.79 4.02 6.45
N GLY A 74 14.56 5.05 6.10
CA GLY A 74 14.58 6.32 6.85
C GLY A 74 13.31 7.16 6.74
N GLU A 75 12.32 6.74 5.94
CA GLU A 75 11.01 7.40 5.84
C GLU A 75 9.95 6.71 6.70
N ILE A 76 10.33 5.67 7.46
CA ILE A 76 9.46 4.92 8.35
C ILE A 76 9.73 5.40 9.80
N PRO A 77 8.77 6.08 10.45
CA PRO A 77 8.95 6.55 11.83
C PRO A 77 9.13 5.39 12.83
N ASP A 78 10.12 5.48 13.71
CA ASP A 78 10.39 4.48 14.74
C ASP A 78 9.24 4.37 15.75
N GLU A 79 8.48 5.45 15.97
CA GLU A 79 7.29 5.46 16.82
C GLU A 79 6.19 4.56 16.28
N LEU A 80 6.05 4.43 14.94
CA LEU A 80 5.10 3.50 14.33
C LEU A 80 5.55 2.05 14.52
N LEU A 81 6.85 1.79 14.40
CA LEU A 81 7.42 0.46 14.57
C LEU A 81 7.30 -0.02 16.02
N SER A 82 7.58 0.85 16.99
CA SER A 82 7.48 0.54 18.43
C SER A 82 6.06 0.24 18.92
N GLN A 83 5.04 0.76 18.24
CA GLN A 83 3.63 0.51 18.56
C GLN A 83 3.09 -0.78 17.92
N ALA A 84 3.80 -1.34 16.92
CA ALA A 84 3.33 -2.49 16.18
C ALA A 84 3.68 -3.81 16.90
N THR A 85 2.67 -4.64 17.19
CA THR A 85 2.90 -6.01 17.68
C THR A 85 3.39 -6.95 16.57
N HIS A 86 2.97 -6.67 15.33
CA HIS A 86 3.34 -7.46 14.15
C HIS A 86 3.63 -6.54 12.98
N LEU A 87 4.76 -6.78 12.31
CA LEU A 87 5.15 -6.11 11.07
C LEU A 87 4.98 -7.07 9.90
N TYR A 88 4.23 -6.65 8.88
CA TYR A 88 4.14 -7.36 7.62
C TYR A 88 4.78 -6.53 6.52
N ILE A 89 5.76 -7.10 5.83
CA ILE A 89 6.44 -6.45 4.70
C ILE A 89 5.96 -7.13 3.42
N ALA A 90 5.29 -6.35 2.57
CA ALA A 90 4.95 -6.81 1.23
C ALA A 90 6.22 -6.76 0.36
N SER A 91 6.78 -7.92 0.06
CA SER A 91 7.87 -8.01 -0.92
C SER A 91 7.27 -8.01 -2.32
N HIS A 92 7.63 -6.99 -3.08
CA HIS A 92 7.49 -6.97 -4.54
C HIS A 92 8.85 -7.39 -5.12
N THR A 93 8.97 -8.59 -5.65
CA THR A 93 10.08 -8.95 -6.55
C THR A 93 9.65 -8.65 -7.98
N LEU A 94 10.35 -7.73 -8.67
CA LEU A 94 10.27 -7.63 -10.13
C LEU A 94 10.82 -8.91 -10.76
#